data_AF-A0A377DXH7-F1
#
_entry.id   AF-A0A377DXH7-F1
#
_cell.length_a   1.000
_cell.length_b   1.000
_cell.length_c   1.000
_cell.angle_alpha   90.00
_cell.angle_beta   90.00
_cell.angle_gamma   90.00
#
_symmetry.space_group_name_H-M   'P 1'
#
loop_
_entity.id
_entity.type
_entity.pdbx_description
1 polymer ?
#
loop_
_entity_poly.entity_id
_entity_poly.type
_entity_poly.pdbx_seq_one_letter_code
_entity_poly.pdbx_strand_id
1 'polypeptide(L)'
;MHKGVINDAGIPFTGHTEFFEERSQAKKVVMMLATEELRVALATTHLPLRDIADAITPALLHEVIAILHHDLRTKFGIAEPRILVCGLNPHAGEGGHMGTEEIDTIIPVLNELRAQGMKLNGPLPADTLFQPKYLDNADAVLAMYHDQGLPVLKYQGFGPRCEHYAGPALYSHISGPRHRA
;
A
#
# COMPACT_ATOMS: atom_id res chain seq x y z
N MET A 1 7.29 14.94 -15.47
CA MET A 1 6.07 15.56 -16.02
C MET A 1 5.46 16.44 -14.94
N HIS A 2 5.08 17.68 -15.25
CA HIS A 2 4.56 18.64 -14.26
C HIS A 2 3.04 18.64 -14.31
N LYS A 3 2.37 18.21 -13.23
CA LYS A 3 0.90 18.04 -13.15
C LYS A 3 0.13 19.33 -13.48
N GLY A 4 0.64 20.49 -13.09
CA GLY A 4 0.01 21.79 -13.36
C GLY A 4 -0.14 22.06 -14.86
N VAL A 5 0.96 21.97 -15.60
CA VAL A 5 1.00 22.27 -17.05
C VAL A 5 0.05 21.38 -17.87
N ILE A 6 -0.17 20.13 -17.45
CA ILE A 6 -1.05 19.20 -18.15
C ILE A 6 -2.53 19.55 -17.90
N ASN A 7 -2.90 19.90 -16.66
CA ASN A 7 -4.26 20.34 -16.36
C ASN A 7 -4.57 21.70 -16.99
N ASP A 8 -3.60 22.62 -17.01
CA ASP A 8 -3.74 23.94 -17.63
C ASP A 8 -3.92 23.85 -19.16
N ALA A 9 -3.44 22.75 -19.77
CA ALA A 9 -3.68 22.44 -21.18
C ALA A 9 -5.06 21.82 -21.46
N GLY A 10 -5.95 21.74 -20.46
CA GLY A 10 -7.31 21.18 -20.60
C GLY A 10 -7.36 19.65 -20.60
N ILE A 11 -6.26 18.98 -20.23
CA ILE A 11 -6.20 17.52 -20.13
C ILE A 11 -6.39 17.14 -18.65
N PRO A 12 -7.49 16.47 -18.27
CA PRO A 12 -7.68 16.00 -16.90
C PRO A 12 -6.54 15.06 -16.50
N PHE A 13 -5.70 15.49 -15.57
CA PHE A 13 -4.52 14.72 -15.15
C PHE A 13 -4.35 14.77 -13.63
N THR A 14 -4.82 13.71 -12.98
CA THR A 14 -4.78 13.57 -11.52
C THR A 14 -3.42 13.06 -11.02
N GLY A 15 -2.66 12.36 -11.86
CA GLY A 15 -1.31 11.86 -11.58
C GLY A 15 -0.88 10.74 -12.51
N HIS A 16 0.37 10.28 -12.38
CA HIS A 16 0.89 9.16 -13.18
C HIS A 16 0.13 7.85 -12.91
N THR A 17 -0.23 7.62 -11.65
CA THR A 17 -0.95 6.43 -11.17
C THR A 17 -2.29 6.28 -11.84
N GLU A 18 -3.08 7.34 -11.78
CA GLU A 18 -4.44 7.39 -12.29
C GLU A 18 -4.43 7.32 -13.83
N PHE A 19 -3.43 7.93 -14.47
CA PHE A 19 -3.22 7.83 -15.91
C PHE A 19 -2.91 6.40 -16.39
N PHE A 20 -2.09 5.64 -15.65
CA PHE A 20 -1.79 4.25 -16.00
C PHE A 20 -2.93 3.29 -15.62
N GLU A 21 -3.67 3.56 -14.56
CA GLU A 21 -4.87 2.81 -14.19
C GLU A 21 -5.94 2.89 -15.28
N GLU A 22 -6.27 4.10 -15.74
CA GLU A 22 -7.25 4.33 -16.81
C GLU A 22 -6.86 3.63 -18.12
N ARG A 23 -5.55 3.59 -18.43
CA ARG A 23 -5.04 3.04 -19.68
C ARG A 23 -4.75 1.54 -19.65
N SER A 24 -4.63 0.94 -18.46
CA SER A 24 -4.28 -0.48 -18.29
C SER A 24 -5.50 -1.42 -18.23
N GLN A 25 -6.72 -0.87 -18.22
CA GLN A 25 -7.97 -1.62 -17.96
C GLN A 25 -7.94 -2.43 -16.65
N ALA A 26 -6.98 -2.14 -15.77
CA ALA A 26 -6.91 -2.77 -14.47
C ALA A 26 -8.05 -2.24 -13.62
N LYS A 27 -8.77 -3.14 -12.95
CA LYS A 27 -9.87 -2.76 -12.05
C LYS A 27 -9.37 -1.93 -10.86
N LYS A 28 -8.13 -2.19 -10.43
CA LYS A 28 -7.44 -1.50 -9.34
C LYS A 28 -5.93 -1.60 -9.51
N VAL A 29 -5.23 -0.53 -9.14
CA VAL A 29 -3.77 -0.53 -8.96
C VAL A 29 -3.40 -0.31 -7.49
N VAL A 30 -2.29 -0.92 -7.07
CA VAL A 30 -1.67 -0.66 -5.76
C VAL A 30 -0.35 0.07 -5.98
N MET A 31 -0.21 1.23 -5.34
CA MET A 31 1.05 1.95 -5.32
C MET A 31 1.97 1.33 -4.28
N MET A 32 3.20 1.01 -4.70
CA MET A 32 4.27 0.62 -3.79
C MET A 32 5.55 1.36 -4.11
N LEU A 33 6.20 1.87 -3.07
CA LEU A 33 7.57 2.36 -3.13
C LEU A 33 8.48 1.31 -2.49
N ALA A 34 9.67 1.13 -3.06
CA ALA A 34 10.63 0.17 -2.59
C ALA A 34 12.04 0.76 -2.60
N THR A 35 12.82 0.40 -1.59
CA THR A 35 14.28 0.44 -1.57
C THR A 35 14.81 -1.00 -1.54
N GLU A 36 16.12 -1.20 -1.46
CA GLU A 36 16.69 -2.54 -1.27
C GLU A 36 16.23 -3.20 0.04
N GLU A 37 16.02 -2.39 1.08
CA GLU A 37 15.75 -2.86 2.44
C GLU A 37 14.27 -2.78 2.84
N LEU A 38 13.47 -1.91 2.19
CA LEU A 38 12.11 -1.61 2.62
C LEU A 38 11.15 -1.46 1.46
N ARG A 39 10.00 -2.16 1.52
CA ARG A 39 8.86 -1.98 0.60
C ARG A 39 7.66 -1.46 1.37
N VAL A 40 7.08 -0.35 0.91
CA VAL A 40 5.87 0.25 1.49
C VAL A 40 4.81 0.39 0.40
N ALA A 41 3.75 -0.41 0.53
CA ALA A 41 2.53 -0.30 -0.23
C ALA A 41 1.53 0.62 0.49
N LEU A 42 0.63 1.24 -0.27
CA LEU A 42 -0.37 2.16 0.24
C LEU A 42 -1.79 1.67 -0.05
N ALA A 43 -2.66 1.63 0.97
CA ALA A 43 -4.08 1.37 0.78
C ALA A 43 -4.80 2.54 0.08
N THR A 44 -4.39 3.77 0.40
CA THR A 44 -4.84 4.99 -0.26
C THR A 44 -3.64 5.84 -0.71
N THR A 45 -3.78 6.52 -1.85
CA THR A 45 -2.72 7.33 -2.45
C THR A 45 -2.93 8.81 -2.14
N HIS A 46 -3.24 9.63 -3.15
CA HIS A 46 -3.30 11.08 -3.04
C HIS A 46 -4.71 11.55 -2.65
N LEU A 47 -5.16 11.18 -1.44
CA LEU A 47 -6.41 11.66 -0.86
C LEU A 47 -6.14 12.79 0.15
N PRO A 48 -7.03 13.79 0.27
CA PRO A 48 -7.04 14.69 1.42
C PRO A 48 -7.18 13.89 2.72
N LEU A 49 -6.47 14.31 3.78
CA LEU A 49 -6.44 13.58 5.06
C LEU A 49 -7.83 13.28 5.63
N ARG A 50 -8.76 14.23 5.49
CA ARG A 50 -10.16 14.10 5.95
C ARG A 50 -10.96 13.00 5.25
N ASP A 51 -10.54 12.58 4.06
CA ASP A 51 -11.28 11.60 3.24
C ASP A 51 -10.73 10.18 3.43
N ILE A 52 -9.64 10.02 4.19
CA ILE A 52 -8.95 8.73 4.33
C ILE A 52 -9.80 7.74 5.13
N ALA A 53 -10.38 8.16 6.26
CA ALA A 53 -11.11 7.24 7.14
C ALA A 53 -12.26 6.55 6.41
N ASP A 54 -13.07 7.32 5.69
CA ASP A 54 -14.20 6.80 4.90
C ASP A 54 -13.75 5.94 3.70
N ALA A 55 -12.54 6.16 3.19
CA ALA A 55 -11.98 5.37 2.09
C ALA A 55 -11.55 3.97 2.53
N ILE A 56 -11.17 3.76 3.81
CA ILE A 56 -10.75 2.46 4.34
C ILE A 56 -11.97 1.57 4.55
N THR A 57 -12.40 0.94 3.45
CA THR A 57 -13.52 -0.01 3.44
C THR A 57 -13.02 -1.46 3.40
N PRO A 58 -13.84 -2.44 3.82
CA PRO A 58 -13.49 -3.86 3.69
C PRO A 58 -13.13 -4.24 2.24
N ALA A 59 -13.94 -3.79 1.28
CA ALA A 59 -13.73 -4.05 -0.14
C ALA A 59 -12.38 -3.52 -0.64
N LEU A 60 -12.02 -2.29 -0.25
CA LEU A 60 -10.71 -1.71 -0.60
C LEU A 60 -9.57 -2.56 -0.04
N LEU A 61 -9.63 -2.91 1.26
CA LEU A 61 -8.55 -3.65 1.91
C LEU A 61 -8.39 -5.05 1.31
N HIS A 62 -9.48 -5.77 1.02
CA HIS A 62 -9.40 -7.05 0.33
C HIS A 62 -8.69 -6.93 -1.02
N GLU A 63 -9.08 -5.95 -1.83
CA GLU A 63 -8.51 -5.77 -3.16
C GLU A 63 -7.01 -5.39 -3.09
N VAL A 64 -6.66 -4.44 -2.24
CA VAL A 64 -5.28 -3.99 -2.06
C VAL A 64 -4.38 -5.12 -1.54
N ILE A 65 -4.80 -5.83 -0.49
CA ILE A 65 -3.98 -6.89 0.11
C ILE A 65 -3.86 -8.07 -0.86
N ALA A 66 -4.92 -8.42 -1.59
CA ALA A 66 -4.85 -9.48 -2.59
C ALA A 66 -3.87 -9.15 -3.72
N ILE A 67 -3.89 -7.92 -4.24
CA ILE A 67 -2.95 -7.47 -5.28
C ILE A 67 -1.52 -7.48 -4.74
N LEU A 68 -1.30 -6.90 -3.55
CA LEU A 68 0.02 -6.84 -2.92
C LEU A 68 0.60 -8.24 -2.69
N HIS A 69 -0.18 -9.13 -2.08
CA HIS A 69 0.25 -10.50 -1.82
C HIS A 69 0.52 -11.27 -3.12
N HIS A 70 -0.34 -11.13 -4.14
CA HIS A 70 -0.14 -11.74 -5.44
C HIS A 70 1.17 -11.28 -6.10
N ASP A 71 1.40 -9.98 -6.15
CA ASP A 71 2.56 -9.40 -6.84
C ASP A 71 3.87 -9.65 -6.09
N LEU A 72 3.86 -9.69 -4.75
CA LEU A 72 5.02 -10.15 -3.98
C LEU A 72 5.42 -11.59 -4.36
N ARG A 73 4.44 -12.44 -4.69
CA ARG A 73 4.73 -13.82 -5.16
C ARG A 73 5.21 -13.85 -6.59
N THR A 74 4.48 -13.22 -7.50
CA THR A 74 4.68 -13.41 -8.94
C THR A 74 5.74 -12.49 -9.53
N LYS A 75 5.89 -11.27 -8.99
CA LYS A 75 6.82 -10.25 -9.49
C LYS A 75 8.10 -10.16 -8.64
N PHE A 76 8.00 -10.43 -7.33
CA PHE A 76 9.16 -10.44 -6.43
C PHE A 76 9.68 -11.83 -6.08
N GLY A 77 9.01 -12.90 -6.52
CA GLY A 77 9.46 -14.27 -6.30
C GLY A 77 9.36 -14.75 -4.84
N ILE A 78 8.59 -14.06 -4.00
CA ILE A 78 8.47 -14.37 -2.57
C ILE A 78 7.38 -15.43 -2.38
N ALA A 79 7.78 -16.68 -2.15
CA ALA A 79 6.87 -17.81 -2.09
C ALA A 79 5.83 -17.72 -0.98
N GLU A 80 6.14 -17.08 0.15
CA GLU A 80 5.20 -16.89 1.28
C GLU A 80 5.35 -15.48 1.87
N PRO A 81 4.78 -14.44 1.24
CA PRO A 81 4.99 -13.06 1.64
C PRO A 81 4.51 -12.76 3.06
N ARG A 82 5.37 -12.15 3.85
CA ARG A 82 5.10 -11.63 5.20
C ARG A 82 4.83 -10.13 5.10
N ILE A 83 3.60 -9.73 5.37
CA ILE A 83 3.16 -8.34 5.21
C ILE A 83 2.84 -7.77 6.59
N LEU A 84 3.52 -6.70 6.97
CA LEU A 84 3.14 -5.88 8.12
C LEU A 84 2.03 -4.92 7.71
N VAL A 85 0.99 -4.77 8.52
CA VAL A 85 -0.15 -3.90 8.22
C VAL A 85 -0.31 -2.87 9.34
N CYS A 86 -0.27 -1.59 8.99
CA CYS A 86 -0.54 -0.51 9.92
C CYS A 86 -2.01 -0.50 10.35
N GLY A 87 -2.31 -0.02 11.55
CA GLY A 87 -3.63 0.54 11.86
C GLY A 87 -3.87 1.83 11.06
N LEU A 88 -5.12 2.25 10.95
CA LEU A 88 -5.46 3.59 10.47
C LEU A 88 -5.17 4.63 11.56
N ASN A 89 -5.61 4.33 12.78
CA ASN A 89 -5.54 5.23 13.91
C ASN A 89 -4.19 5.15 14.64
N PRO A 90 -3.78 6.21 15.36
CA PRO A 90 -2.69 6.13 16.34
C PRO A 90 -2.90 4.95 17.29
N HIS A 91 -1.83 4.28 17.67
CA HIS A 91 -1.89 3.08 18.51
C HIS A 91 -2.80 1.97 17.97
N ALA A 92 -3.08 1.96 16.66
CA ALA A 92 -4.04 1.04 16.03
C ALA A 92 -5.40 1.06 16.74
N GLY A 93 -5.87 2.26 17.09
CA GLY A 93 -7.19 2.49 17.68
C GLY A 93 -7.25 2.25 19.19
N GLU A 94 -6.16 1.81 19.84
CA GLU A 94 -6.09 1.57 21.30
C GLU A 94 -7.31 0.77 21.82
N GLY A 95 -7.60 -0.37 21.17
CA GLY A 95 -8.74 -1.21 21.55
C GLY A 95 -10.13 -0.56 21.35
N GLY A 96 -10.22 0.46 20.50
CA GLY A 96 -11.46 1.21 20.24
C GLY A 96 -11.52 2.57 20.93
N HIS A 97 -10.53 2.91 21.77
CA HIS A 97 -10.50 4.18 22.49
C HIS A 97 -10.02 5.36 21.62
N MET A 98 -9.37 5.09 20.48
CA MET A 98 -8.87 6.08 19.53
C MET A 98 -9.35 5.82 18.11
N GLY A 99 -10.66 5.59 17.94
CA GLY A 99 -11.26 5.20 16.66
C GLY A 99 -11.60 3.71 16.62
N THR A 100 -12.50 3.32 15.73
CA THR A 100 -13.06 1.95 15.68
C THR A 100 -12.82 1.24 14.35
N GLU A 101 -12.20 1.91 13.38
CA GLU A 101 -11.93 1.39 12.04
C GLU A 101 -11.09 0.11 12.07
N GLU A 102 -10.20 -0.05 13.05
CA GLU A 102 -9.49 -1.31 13.26
C GLU A 102 -10.44 -2.46 13.61
N ILE A 103 -11.37 -2.24 14.54
CA ILE A 103 -12.30 -3.25 15.02
C ILE A 103 -13.35 -3.58 13.97
N ASP A 104 -13.90 -2.54 13.35
CA ASP A 104 -15.06 -2.64 12.45
C ASP A 104 -14.66 -3.11 11.04
N THR A 105 -13.44 -2.78 10.61
CA THR A 105 -13.00 -3.01 9.22
C THR A 105 -11.67 -3.76 9.11
N ILE A 106 -10.58 -3.26 9.71
CA ILE A 106 -9.24 -3.78 9.41
C ILE A 106 -9.04 -5.20 9.98
N ILE A 107 -9.33 -5.42 11.27
CA ILE A 107 -9.16 -6.71 11.94
C ILE A 107 -10.00 -7.81 11.27
N PRO A 108 -11.30 -7.61 10.96
CA PRO A 108 -12.11 -8.58 10.23
C PRO A 108 -11.46 -9.00 8.90
N VAL A 109 -11.07 -8.04 8.06
CA VAL A 109 -10.45 -8.33 6.74
C VAL A 109 -9.14 -9.09 6.91
N LEU A 110 -8.28 -8.68 7.85
CA LEU A 110 -7.01 -9.38 8.08
C LEU A 110 -7.23 -10.81 8.57
N ASN A 111 -8.21 -11.06 9.42
CA ASN A 111 -8.51 -12.40 9.91
C ASN A 111 -9.02 -13.31 8.80
N GLU A 112 -9.89 -12.82 7.93
CA GLU A 112 -10.37 -13.56 6.76
C GLU A 112 -9.23 -13.95 5.82
N LEU A 113 -8.33 -13.01 5.53
CA LEU A 113 -7.19 -13.26 4.63
C LEU A 113 -6.11 -14.15 5.27
N ARG A 114 -5.92 -14.08 6.60
CA ARG A 114 -5.09 -15.04 7.34
C ARG A 114 -5.64 -16.45 7.28
N ALA A 115 -6.97 -16.62 7.35
CA ALA A 115 -7.61 -17.93 7.21
C ALA A 115 -7.37 -18.55 5.82
N GLN A 116 -7.03 -17.74 4.81
CA GLN A 116 -6.62 -18.18 3.48
C GLN A 116 -5.11 -18.48 3.37
N GLY A 117 -4.37 -18.39 4.48
CA GLY A 117 -2.93 -18.68 4.55
C GLY A 117 -2.00 -17.47 4.35
N MET A 118 -2.54 -16.25 4.24
CA MET A 118 -1.69 -15.06 4.12
C MET A 118 -1.00 -14.72 5.45
N LYS A 119 0.31 -14.45 5.41
CA LYS A 119 1.10 -14.05 6.60
C LYS A 119 0.99 -12.54 6.83
N LEU A 120 -0.15 -12.12 7.37
CA LEU A 120 -0.43 -10.71 7.69
C LEU A 120 -0.21 -10.46 9.18
N ASN A 121 0.66 -9.52 9.54
CA ASN A 121 0.89 -9.11 10.94
C ASN A 121 0.35 -7.68 11.15
N GLY A 122 -0.69 -7.54 11.97
CA GLY A 122 -1.37 -6.26 12.22
C GLY A 122 -2.86 -6.38 12.60
N PRO A 123 -3.57 -5.24 12.74
CA PRO A 123 -3.04 -3.89 12.61
C PRO A 123 -2.02 -3.58 13.72
N LEU A 124 -0.92 -2.92 13.37
CA LEU A 124 0.10 -2.45 14.32
C LEU A 124 0.14 -0.91 14.34
N PRO A 125 0.50 -0.28 15.48
CA PRO A 125 0.78 1.15 15.52
C PRO A 125 1.92 1.49 14.56
N ALA A 126 1.69 2.44 13.64
CA ALA A 126 2.65 2.77 12.60
C ALA A 126 4.00 3.24 13.16
N ASP A 127 4.00 4.03 14.23
CA ASP A 127 5.19 4.52 14.93
C ASP A 127 6.04 3.39 15.55
N THR A 128 5.43 2.25 15.87
CA THR A 128 6.15 1.08 16.40
C THR A 128 6.53 0.07 15.32
N LEU A 129 5.73 -0.05 14.26
CA LEU A 129 5.92 -1.00 13.17
C LEU A 129 7.23 -0.76 12.41
N PHE A 130 7.60 0.50 12.19
CA PHE A 130 8.79 0.89 11.43
C PHE A 130 10.12 0.77 12.22
N GLN A 131 10.25 -0.28 13.04
CA GLN A 131 11.46 -0.59 13.79
C GLN A 131 12.14 -1.84 13.21
N PRO A 132 13.49 -1.94 13.22
CA PRO A 132 14.22 -3.07 12.65
C PRO A 132 13.69 -4.45 13.09
N LYS A 133 13.38 -4.61 14.39
CA LYS A 133 12.82 -5.86 14.94
C LYS A 133 11.60 -6.41 14.19
N TYR A 134 10.78 -5.54 13.60
CA TYR A 134 9.63 -5.93 12.78
C TYR A 134 10.02 -6.03 11.31
N LEU A 135 10.73 -5.01 10.78
CA LEU A 135 11.08 -4.92 9.37
C LEU A 135 11.97 -6.08 8.89
N ASP A 136 12.91 -6.55 9.72
CA ASP A 136 13.81 -7.67 9.40
C ASP A 136 13.05 -9.00 9.14
N ASN A 137 11.80 -9.08 9.62
CA ASN A 137 10.94 -10.24 9.50
C ASN A 137 9.77 -10.04 8.53
N ALA A 138 9.82 -8.99 7.71
CA ALA A 138 8.76 -8.64 6.78
C ALA A 138 9.30 -8.45 5.35
N ASP A 139 8.45 -8.74 4.38
CA ASP A 139 8.77 -8.58 2.95
C ASP A 139 8.20 -7.27 2.38
N ALA A 140 7.12 -6.78 3.00
CA ALA A 140 6.51 -5.48 2.72
C ALA A 140 5.72 -4.95 3.93
N VAL A 141 5.51 -3.63 3.93
CA VAL A 141 4.60 -2.91 4.82
C VAL A 141 3.42 -2.40 4.00
N LEU A 142 2.20 -2.53 4.53
CA LEU A 142 1.01 -1.86 4.03
C LEU A 142 0.63 -0.73 4.98
N ALA A 143 0.83 0.50 4.52
CA ALA A 143 0.35 1.70 5.20
C ALA A 143 -1.06 2.05 4.72
N MET A 144 -1.89 2.60 5.60
CA MET A 144 -3.26 2.99 5.27
C MET A 144 -3.32 4.24 4.39
N TYR A 145 -2.36 5.14 4.54
CA TYR A 145 -2.27 6.36 3.74
C TYR A 145 -0.85 6.82 3.46
N HIS A 146 -0.71 7.72 2.48
CA HIS A 146 0.57 8.19 1.93
C HIS A 146 1.57 8.66 3.01
N ASP A 147 1.18 9.62 3.83
CA ASP A 147 2.08 10.22 4.83
C ASP A 147 2.32 9.33 6.06
N GLN A 148 1.66 8.17 6.15
CA GLN A 148 1.88 7.21 7.22
C GLN A 148 3.17 6.40 7.03
N GLY A 149 3.50 6.04 5.77
CA GLY A 149 4.61 5.15 5.46
C GLY A 149 5.74 5.78 4.67
N LEU A 150 5.43 6.72 3.77
CA LEU A 150 6.45 7.28 2.88
C LEU A 150 7.49 8.17 3.56
N PRO A 151 7.21 8.92 4.64
CA PRO A 151 8.24 9.67 5.35
C PRO A 151 9.38 8.77 5.84
N VAL A 152 9.05 7.61 6.42
CA VAL A 152 10.04 6.64 6.90
C VAL A 152 10.85 6.05 5.73
N LEU A 153 10.17 5.58 4.68
CA LEU A 153 10.82 5.01 3.51
C LEU A 153 11.79 6.00 2.86
N LYS A 154 11.37 7.26 2.71
CA LYS A 154 12.23 8.31 2.15
C LYS A 154 13.40 8.61 3.08
N TYR A 155 13.18 8.69 4.38
CA TYR A 155 14.26 8.91 5.34
C TYR A 155 15.34 7.82 5.26
N GLN A 156 14.94 6.54 5.17
CA GLN A 156 15.87 5.43 5.02
C GLN A 156 16.54 5.41 3.63
N GLY A 157 15.80 5.71 2.56
CA GLY A 157 16.28 5.66 1.18
C GLY A 157 17.16 6.84 0.75
N PHE A 158 17.05 8.02 1.37
CA PHE A 158 17.84 9.22 1.02
C PHE A 158 19.12 9.38 1.88
N GLY A 159 19.55 8.35 2.61
CA GLY A 159 20.83 8.35 3.31
C GLY A 159 22.04 8.40 2.35
N PRO A 160 23.24 8.84 2.82
CA PRO A 160 24.42 9.13 2.00
C PRO A 160 25.06 7.93 1.26
N ARG A 161 24.40 6.76 1.23
CA ARG A 161 24.90 5.53 0.60
C ARG A 161 23.97 4.92 -0.47
N CYS A 162 22.87 5.57 -0.85
CA CYS A 162 21.92 4.95 -1.79
C CYS A 162 21.57 5.87 -2.96
N GLU A 163 22.14 5.57 -4.13
CA GLU A 163 21.68 6.04 -5.45
C GLU A 163 20.63 5.11 -6.08
N HIS A 164 20.14 4.10 -5.37
CA HIS A 164 19.28 3.06 -5.94
C HIS A 164 17.77 3.37 -5.76
N TYR A 165 17.21 3.96 -6.81
CA TYR A 165 15.79 4.02 -7.20
C TYR A 165 14.71 4.02 -6.09
N ALA A 166 14.31 5.22 -5.64
CA ALA A 166 12.99 5.46 -5.03
C ALA A 166 11.98 5.89 -6.11
N GLY A 167 11.71 5.04 -7.09
CA GLY A 167 10.69 5.28 -8.12
C GLY A 167 9.35 4.65 -7.71
N PRO A 168 8.19 5.30 -7.91
CA PRO A 168 6.91 4.64 -7.71
C PRO A 168 6.79 3.48 -8.70
N ALA A 169 6.67 2.26 -8.19
CA ALA A 169 6.33 1.11 -9.00
C ALA A 169 4.82 0.89 -8.88
N LEU A 170 4.14 1.02 -10.01
CA LEU A 170 2.71 0.76 -10.10
C LEU A 170 2.50 -0.70 -10.42
N TYR A 171 1.77 -1.36 -9.52
CA TYR A 171 1.44 -2.76 -9.62
C TYR A 171 -0.04 -2.88 -9.98
N SER A 172 -0.30 -3.24 -11.23
CA SER A 172 -1.65 -3.51 -11.74
C SER A 172 -1.89 -5.02 -11.85
N HIS A 173 -3.11 -5.44 -11.52
CA HIS A 173 -3.62 -6.76 -11.82
C HIS A 173 -4.52 -6.70 -13.07
N ILE A 174 -4.14 -7.44 -14.11
CA ILE A 174 -4.99 -7.68 -15.29
C ILE A 174 -5.73 -8.99 -15.05
N SER A 175 -6.96 -8.92 -14.55
CA SER A 175 -7.90 -10.05 -14.54
C SER A 175 -8.79 -9.97 -15.79
N GLY A 176 -8.23 -10.36 -16.94
CA GLY A 176 -8.97 -10.49 -18.21
C GLY A 176 -8.45 -11.68 -19.03
N PRO A 177 -9.30 -12.39 -19.80
CA PRO A 177 -8.88 -13.54 -20.57
C PRO A 177 -7.81 -13.12 -21.58
N ARG A 178 -6.67 -13.81 -21.55
CA ARG A 178 -5.62 -13.69 -22.56
C ARG A 178 -6.19 -14.18 -23.90
N HIS A 179 -6.76 -13.28 -24.70
CA HIS A 179 -6.87 -13.54 -26.12
C HIS A 179 -5.48 -13.44 -26.73
N ARG A 180 -4.97 -14.58 -27.20
CA ARG A 180 -3.81 -14.66 -28.07
C ARG A 180 -4.10 -13.87 -29.36
N ALA A 181 -3.20 -12.98 -29.73
CA ALA A 181 -2.93 -12.60 -31.11
C ALA A 181 -1.41 -12.55 -31.25
#